data_AF-A0A554JCW8-F1
#
_entry.id   AF-A0A554JCW8-F1
#
_cell.length_a   1.000
_cell.length_b   1.000
_cell.length_c   1.000
_cell.angle_alpha   90.00
_cell.angle_beta   90.00
_cell.angle_gamma   90.00
#
_symmetry.space_group_name_H-M   'P 1'
#
loop_
_entity.id
_entity.type
_entity.pdbx_description
1 polymer ?
#
loop_
_entity_poly.entity_id
_entity_poly.type
_entity_poly.pdbx_seq_one_letter_code
_entity_poly.pdbx_strand_id
1 'polypeptide(L)' 'MSKIAGKQKKIALAMAGAGARAVMYFGIIDVFKEHGIEISMFSTCSSSTFVALAYSSGTSEK' A
#
# COMPACT_ATOMS: atom_id res chain seq x y z
N MET A 1 1.29 -21.05 -29.79
CA MET A 1 0.31 -20.09 -29.25
C MET A 1 0.96 -19.37 -28.07
N SER A 2 1.51 -18.18 -28.31
CA SER A 2 2.17 -17.38 -27.27
C SER A 2 1.11 -16.68 -26.45
N LYS A 3 0.96 -17.08 -25.18
CA LYS A 3 0.06 -16.46 -24.21
C LYS A 3 0.55 -15.03 -24.02
N ILE A 4 -0.28 -14.04 -24.38
CA ILE A 4 -0.04 -12.64 -24.05
C ILE A 4 0.07 -12.59 -22.52
N ALA A 5 1.29 -12.43 -22.00
CA ALA A 5 1.53 -12.38 -20.57
C ALA A 5 0.68 -11.23 -20.01
N GLY A 6 -0.40 -11.57 -19.31
CA GLY A 6 -1.31 -10.59 -18.73
C GLY A 6 -0.49 -9.69 -17.80
N LYS A 7 -0.36 -8.42 -18.18
CA LYS A 7 0.37 -7.42 -17.38
C LYS A 7 -0.25 -7.44 -15.98
N GLN A 8 0.55 -7.80 -14.96
CA GLN A 8 0.12 -7.76 -13.56
C GLN A 8 -0.55 -6.40 -13.28
N LYS A 9 -1.76 -6.42 -12.71
CA LYS A 9 -2.51 -5.19 -12.43
C LYS A 9 -1.73 -4.41 -11.37
N LYS A 10 -1.16 -3.26 -11.76
CA LYS A 10 -0.49 -2.36 -10.84
C LYS A 10 -1.52 -1.52 -10.11
N ILE A 11 -1.50 -1.56 -8.78
CA ILE A 11 -2.44 -0.82 -7.92
C ILE A 11 -1.68 0.30 -7.23
N ALA A 12 -2.25 1.51 -7.26
CA ALA A 12 -1.72 2.67 -6.55
C ALA A 12 -2.69 3.08 -5.44
N LEU A 13 -2.14 3.41 -4.26
CA LEU A 13 -2.93 3.87 -3.11
C LEU A 13 -2.61 5.33 -2.78
N ALA A 14 -3.63 6.18 -2.79
CA ALA A 14 -3.53 7.57 -2.38
C ALA A 14 -4.00 7.76 -0.93
N MET A 15 -3.20 8.44 -0.10
CA MET A 15 -3.51 8.73 1.30
C MET A 15 -3.31 10.21 1.61
N ALA A 16 -4.29 10.80 2.28
CA ALA A 16 -4.19 12.18 2.78
C ALA A 16 -3.40 12.24 4.09
N GLY A 17 -2.94 13.42 4.47
CA GLY A 17 -2.36 13.64 5.80
C GLY A 17 -3.42 13.47 6.90
N ALA A 18 -3.09 12.70 7.95
CA ALA A 18 -4.03 12.36 9.02
C ALA A 18 -3.53 12.67 10.44
N GLY A 19 -2.30 13.19 10.58
CA GLY A 19 -1.63 13.44 11.86
C GLY A 19 -1.48 12.15 12.66
N ALA A 20 -1.79 12.21 13.96
CA ALA A 20 -1.79 11.03 14.84
C ALA A 20 -2.77 9.92 14.39
N ARG A 21 -3.81 10.26 13.60
CA ARG A 21 -4.76 9.27 13.08
C ARG A 21 -4.21 8.45 11.92
N ALA A 22 -3.00 8.74 11.41
CA ALA A 22 -2.38 7.98 10.34
C ALA A 22 -2.24 6.48 10.66
N VAL A 23 -2.23 6.09 11.94
CA VAL A 23 -2.21 4.68 12.38
C VAL A 23 -3.36 3.86 11.79
N MET A 24 -4.51 4.47 11.49
CA MET A 24 -5.64 3.76 10.87
C MET A 24 -5.32 3.23 9.47
N TYR A 25 -4.35 3.82 8.77
CA TYR A 25 -3.95 3.36 7.44
C TYR A 25 -3.28 1.99 7.46
N PHE A 26 -2.70 1.55 8.59
CA PHE A 26 -2.18 0.18 8.73
C PHE A 26 -3.29 -0.86 8.59
N GLY A 27 -4.45 -0.64 9.22
CA GLY A 27 -5.59 -1.56 9.09
C GLY A 27 -6.12 -1.69 7.66
N ILE A 28 -6.09 -0.59 6.88
CA ILE A 28 -6.47 -0.63 5.45
C ILE A 28 -5.48 -1.51 4.67
N ILE A 29 -4.19 -1.36 4.95
CA ILE A 29 -3.13 -2.15 4.33
C ILE A 29 -3.25 -3.63 4.71
N ASP A 30 -3.57 -3.95 5.96
CA ASP A 30 -3.76 -5.35 6.39
C ASP A 30 -4.91 -6.01 5.64
N VAL A 31 -6.05 -5.33 5.51
CA VAL A 31 -7.18 -5.85 4.70
C VAL A 31 -6.75 -6.08 3.25
N PHE A 32 -5.96 -5.18 2.66
CA PHE A 32 -5.45 -5.38 1.30
C PHE A 32 -4.57 -6.63 1.21
N LYS A 33 -3.67 -6.85 2.18
CA LYS A 33 -2.84 -8.05 2.24
C LYS A 33 -3.69 -9.32 2.39
N GLU A 34 -4.69 -9.32 3.27
CA GLU A 34 -5.61 -10.45 3.48
C GLU A 34 -6.32 -10.87 2.18
N HIS A 35 -6.60 -9.91 1.30
CA HIS A 35 -7.23 -10.14 0.00
C HIS A 35 -6.24 -10.30 -1.17
N GLY A 36 -4.93 -10.39 -0.91
CA GLY A 36 -3.91 -10.53 -1.95
C GLY A 36 -3.77 -9.32 -2.87
N ILE A 37 -4.13 -8.13 -2.37
CA ILE A 37 -4.03 -6.86 -3.09
C ILE A 37 -2.67 -6.23 -2.79
N GLU A 38 -1.73 -6.40 -3.72
CA GLU A 38 -0.41 -5.78 -3.61
C GLU A 38 -0.43 -4.33 -4.13
N ILE A 39 -0.04 -3.39 -3.28
CA ILE A 39 0.10 -1.98 -3.66
C ILE A 39 1.48 -1.78 -4.30
N SER A 40 1.50 -1.39 -5.57
CA SER A 40 2.74 -1.14 -6.33
C SER A 40 3.27 0.30 -6.17
N MET A 41 2.43 1.24 -5.74
CA MET A 41 2.80 2.65 -5.61
C MET A 41 1.94 3.36 -4.57
N PHE A 42 2.54 4.31 -3.85
CA PHE A 42 1.84 5.20 -2.93
C PHE A 42 1.91 6.65 -3.38
N SER A 43 0.83 7.39 -3.15
CA SER A 43 0.81 8.84 -3.19
C SER A 43 0.35 9.34 -1.82
N THR A 44 1.25 9.89 -1.02
CA THR A 44 0.98 10.25 0.38
C THR A 44 1.33 11.69 0.68
N CYS A 45 0.77 12.21 1.77
CA CYS A 45 1.10 13.53 2.28
C CYS A 45 1.33 13.50 3.80
N SER A 46 2.39 14.19 4.26
CA SER A 46 2.72 14.38 5.68
C SER A 46 2.80 13.05 6.45
N SER A 47 2.17 12.95 7.61
CA SER A 47 2.11 11.77 8.51
C SER A 47 1.77 10.43 7.84
N SER A 48 0.94 10.42 6.79
CA SER A 48 0.61 9.17 6.08
C SER A 48 1.82 8.57 5.33
N THR A 49 2.85 9.37 5.05
CA THR A 49 4.11 8.91 4.45
C THR A 49 4.84 7.91 5.33
N PHE A 50 4.76 8.02 6.66
CA PHE A 50 5.38 7.04 7.55
C PHE A 50 4.77 5.65 7.39
N VAL A 51 3.46 5.56 7.16
CA VAL A 51 2.78 4.29 6.92
C VAL A 51 3.20 3.69 5.58
N ALA A 52 3.21 4.51 4.52
CA ALA A 52 3.67 4.04 3.20
C ALA A 52 5.14 3.61 3.20
N LEU A 53 6.00 4.29 3.97
CA LEU A 53 7.41 3.91 4.16
C LEU A 53 7.54 2.60 4.94
N ALA A 54 6.77 2.43 6.02
CA ALA A 54 6.76 1.20 6.81
C ALA A 54 6.29 0.00 5.97
N TYR A 55 5.32 0.19 5.07
CA TYR A 55 4.91 -0.84 4.12
C TYR A 55 5.97 -1.09 3.06
N SER A 56 6.44 -0.05 2.37
CA SER A 56 7.37 -0.18 1.22
C SER A 56 8.75 -0.70 1.61
N SER A 57 9.17 -0.53 2.87
CA SER A 57 10.44 -1.05 3.39
C SER A 57 10.37 -2.52 3.82
N GLY A 58 9.19 -3.14 3.78
CA GLY A 58 8.96 -4.48 4.32
C GLY A 58 8.96 -4.54 5.86
N THR A 59 9.02 -3.39 6.54
CA THR A 59 8.96 -3.33 8.00
C THR A 59 7.62 -3.84 8.54
N SER A 60 6.56 -3.71 7.73
CA SER A 60 5.21 -4.20 8.08
C SER A 60 4.99 -5.69 7.80
N GLU A 61 6.04 -6.47 7.50
CA GLU A 61 5.97 -7.92 7.22
C GLU A 61 6.42 -8.81 8.41
N LYS A 62 6.61 -8.23 9.60
CA LYS A 62 6.92 -8.96 10.84
C LYS A 62 5.72 -9.09 11.76
#